data_AF-A0A939R1Z1-F1
#
_entry.id   AF-A0A939R1Z1-F1
#
_cell.length_a   1.000
_cell.length_b   1.000
_cell.length_c   1.000
_cell.angle_alpha   90.00
_cell.angle_beta   90.00
_cell.angle_gamma   90.00
#
_symmetry.space_group_name_H-M   'P 1'
#
loop_
_entity.id
_entity.type
_entity.pdbx_description
1 polymer ?
#
loop_
_entity_poly.entity_id
_entity_poly.type
_entity_poly.pdbx_seq_one_letter_code
_entity_poly.pdbx_strand_id
1 'polypeptide(L)'
;MNRIIVVFLMLVGLCTSMSAQRNKRYFAPKDMYMFGVCFSATDSTVYFTDIKQVPNTSVERGSGFLYSRNNYSYQLQQHIKSTSGSNFTTVTCYDQKRTKLEKKFSKMRQKYQKKHFVVNYIHDFAYNPITYNEQDEVDLPTEEAKKPEPPKKAPKGPRPDGKGGN
;
A
#
# COMPACT_ATOMS: atom_id res chain seq x y z
N MET A 1 -38.30 -41.18 18.60
CA MET A 1 -37.33 -40.15 19.03
C MET A 1 -35.96 -40.33 18.37
N ASN A 2 -35.36 -41.52 18.39
CA ASN A 2 -34.01 -41.76 17.83
C ASN A 2 -33.89 -41.50 16.31
N ARG A 3 -34.96 -41.73 15.53
CA ARG A 3 -34.97 -41.46 14.07
C ARG A 3 -34.91 -39.96 13.72
N ILE A 4 -35.52 -39.10 14.55
CA ILE A 4 -35.53 -37.64 14.32
C ILE A 4 -34.17 -37.03 14.69
N ILE A 5 -33.53 -37.56 15.75
CA ILE A 5 -32.19 -37.13 16.18
C ILE A 5 -31.13 -37.48 15.12
N VAL A 6 -31.23 -38.66 14.49
CA VAL A 6 -30.31 -39.07 13.40
C VAL A 6 -30.45 -38.18 12.16
N VAL A 7 -31.68 -37.76 11.82
CA VAL A 7 -31.93 -36.85 10.69
C VAL A 7 -31.38 -35.45 10.96
N PHE A 8 -31.52 -34.94 12.20
CA PHE A 8 -30.93 -33.66 12.60
C PHE A 8 -29.38 -33.69 12.60
N LEU A 9 -28.77 -34.80 13.04
CA LEU A 9 -27.31 -34.98 12.99
C LEU A 9 -26.76 -35.06 11.56
N MET A 10 -27.51 -35.67 10.62
CA MET A 10 -27.13 -35.68 9.20
C MET A 10 -27.23 -34.30 8.53
N LEU A 11 -28.26 -33.50 8.88
CA LEU A 11 -28.45 -32.15 8.34
C LEU A 11 -27.39 -31.16 8.81
N VAL A 12 -26.89 -31.31 10.05
CA VAL A 12 -25.80 -30.47 10.59
C VAL A 12 -24.44 -30.88 10.00
N GLY A 13 -24.26 -32.15 9.61
CA GLY A 13 -23.05 -32.64 8.96
C GLY A 13 -22.83 -32.11 7.54
N LEU A 14 -23.90 -31.83 6.78
CA LEU A 14 -23.79 -31.38 5.37
C LEU A 14 -23.40 -29.91 5.19
N CYS A 15 -23.49 -29.07 6.23
CA CYS A 15 -23.18 -27.63 6.14
C CYS A 15 -21.70 -27.28 6.42
N THR A 16 -20.84 -28.25 6.73
CA THR A 16 -19.44 -27.97 7.10
C THR A 16 -18.44 -28.07 5.95
N SER A 17 -18.88 -28.38 4.72
CA SER A 17 -18.02 -28.45 3.54
C SER A 17 -18.01 -27.18 2.68
N MET A 18 -18.19 -26.00 3.29
CA MET A 18 -17.78 -24.76 2.63
C MET A 18 -16.27 -24.59 2.83
N SER A 19 -15.50 -25.38 2.10
CA SER A 19 -14.06 -25.17 1.95
C SER A 19 -13.85 -23.71 1.57
N ALA A 20 -13.26 -22.94 2.49
CA ALA A 20 -12.79 -21.60 2.21
C ALA A 20 -11.88 -21.68 0.98
N GLN A 21 -12.42 -21.29 -0.18
CA GLN A 21 -11.67 -21.21 -1.41
C GLN A 21 -10.67 -20.07 -1.20
N ARG A 22 -9.47 -20.42 -0.70
CA ARG A 22 -8.33 -19.51 -0.66
C ARG A 22 -8.18 -18.97 -2.07
N ASN A 23 -8.53 -17.70 -2.26
CA ASN A 23 -8.26 -16.98 -3.50
C ASN A 23 -6.74 -16.94 -3.65
N LYS A 24 -6.16 -17.97 -4.28
CA LYS A 24 -4.73 -17.98 -4.61
C LYS A 24 -4.46 -16.71 -5.39
N ARG A 25 -3.57 -15.88 -4.87
CA ARG A 25 -3.19 -14.64 -5.53
C ARG A 25 -2.28 -15.01 -6.68
N TYR A 26 -2.82 -15.00 -7.89
CA TYR A 26 -2.02 -15.26 -9.07
C TYR A 26 -1.21 -14.02 -9.43
N PHE A 27 0.10 -14.17 -9.58
CA PHE A 27 0.98 -13.10 -10.04
C PHE A 27 1.43 -13.37 -11.47
N ALA A 28 1.53 -12.32 -12.28
CA ALA A 28 2.07 -12.38 -13.64
C ALA A 28 3.31 -11.49 -13.75
N PRO A 29 4.36 -11.91 -14.46
CA PRO A 29 5.50 -11.06 -14.76
C PRO A 29 5.07 -9.92 -15.69
N LYS A 30 5.49 -8.70 -15.36
CA LYS A 30 5.19 -7.49 -16.13
C LYS A 30 6.26 -6.44 -15.93
N ASP A 31 6.53 -5.68 -16.99
CA ASP A 31 7.41 -4.53 -16.93
C ASP A 31 6.66 -3.32 -16.36
N MET A 32 7.31 -2.64 -15.43
CA MET A 32 6.72 -1.55 -14.67
C MET A 32 7.63 -0.34 -14.68
N TYR A 33 7.05 0.84 -14.85
CA TYR A 33 7.80 2.09 -14.66
C TYR A 33 7.67 2.51 -13.20
N MET A 34 8.78 2.94 -12.60
CA MET A 34 8.84 3.34 -11.20
C MET A 34 9.68 4.60 -11.01
N PHE A 35 9.31 5.38 -10.01
CA PHE A 35 10.18 6.41 -9.43
C PHE A 35 9.97 6.46 -7.92
N GLY A 36 10.99 6.91 -7.21
CA GLY A 36 11.02 7.08 -5.77
C GLY A 36 10.98 8.54 -5.35
N VAL A 37 10.41 8.78 -4.18
CA VAL A 37 10.47 10.06 -3.48
C VAL A 37 10.96 9.81 -2.06
N CYS A 38 11.98 10.55 -1.64
CA CYS A 38 12.50 10.52 -0.28
C CYS A 38 12.29 11.90 0.35
N PHE A 39 11.76 11.92 1.56
CA PHE A 39 11.43 13.14 2.29
C PHE A 39 12.23 13.20 3.59
N SER A 40 13.02 14.26 3.78
CA SER A 40 13.63 14.62 5.07
C SER A 40 12.71 15.60 5.79
N ALA A 41 12.25 15.20 6.97
CA ALA A 41 11.50 16.09 7.86
C ALA A 41 12.42 17.14 8.52
N THR A 42 13.70 16.81 8.69
CA THR A 42 14.69 17.67 9.35
C THR A 42 15.00 18.90 8.52
N ASP A 43 15.25 18.71 7.23
CA ASP A 43 15.82 19.75 6.36
C ASP A 43 14.81 20.26 5.32
N SER A 44 13.53 19.92 5.46
CA SER A 44 12.46 20.20 4.48
C SER A 44 12.93 19.96 3.04
N THR A 45 13.62 18.83 2.83
CA THR A 45 14.24 18.48 1.55
C THR A 45 13.59 17.22 1.00
N VAL A 46 13.32 17.23 -0.31
CA VAL A 46 12.74 16.10 -1.04
C VAL A 46 13.70 15.67 -2.14
N TYR A 47 14.03 14.39 -2.17
CA TYR A 47 14.80 13.76 -3.22
C TYR A 47 13.88 12.96 -4.14
N PHE A 48 14.01 13.17 -5.44
CA PHE A 48 13.33 12.39 -6.47
C PHE A 48 14.32 11.48 -7.16
N THR A 49 13.93 10.22 -7.41
CA THR A 49 14.67 9.40 -8.36
C THR A 49 14.18 9.67 -9.78
N ASP A 50 15.01 9.32 -10.75
CA ASP A 50 14.56 9.23 -12.13
C ASP A 50 13.44 8.19 -12.32
N ILE A 51 12.67 8.38 -13.38
CA ILE A 51 11.72 7.37 -13.86
C ILE A 51 12.51 6.28 -14.57
N LYS A 52 12.48 5.06 -14.03
CA LYS A 52 13.15 3.89 -14.60
C LYS A 52 12.14 2.80 -14.92
N GLN A 53 12.42 2.03 -15.96
CA GLN A 53 11.69 0.79 -16.25
C GLN A 53 12.34 -0.35 -15.46
N VAL A 54 11.53 -1.11 -14.76
CA VAL A 54 11.94 -2.29 -13.99
C VAL A 54 11.31 -3.51 -14.70
N PRO A 55 12.13 -4.36 -15.34
CA PRO A 55 11.62 -5.52 -16.06
C PRO A 55 11.23 -6.65 -15.10
N ASN A 56 10.38 -7.57 -15.57
CA ASN A 56 10.07 -8.84 -14.88
C ASN A 56 9.54 -8.71 -13.45
N THR A 57 8.81 -7.63 -13.14
CA THR A 57 8.18 -7.49 -11.82
C THR A 57 6.89 -8.29 -11.74
N SER A 58 6.55 -8.83 -10.57
CA SER A 58 5.30 -9.58 -10.41
C SER A 58 4.11 -8.66 -10.10
N VAL A 59 3.00 -8.83 -10.80
CA VAL A 59 1.76 -8.05 -10.61
C VAL A 59 0.58 -9.01 -10.36
N GLU A 60 -0.22 -8.72 -9.34
CA GLU A 60 -1.39 -9.52 -8.97
C GLU A 60 -2.48 -9.45 -10.05
N ARG A 61 -2.93 -10.63 -10.51
CA ARG A 61 -4.04 -10.79 -11.44
C ARG A 61 -5.33 -10.49 -10.69
N GLY A 62 -6.04 -9.44 -11.12
CA GLY A 62 -7.29 -8.98 -10.51
C GLY A 62 -7.16 -7.56 -9.97
N SER A 63 -6.30 -7.36 -8.97
CA SER A 63 -6.07 -6.02 -8.39
C SER A 63 -5.16 -5.13 -9.26
N GLY A 64 -4.26 -5.75 -10.04
CA GLY A 64 -3.24 -5.04 -10.80
C GLY A 64 -2.16 -4.40 -9.91
N PHE A 65 -2.09 -4.75 -8.63
CA PHE A 65 -1.07 -4.26 -7.73
C PHE A 65 0.26 -4.96 -7.97
N LEU A 66 1.32 -4.16 -7.91
CA LEU A 66 2.68 -4.65 -7.88
C LEU A 66 2.89 -5.53 -6.64
N TYR A 67 3.54 -6.66 -6.80
CA TYR A 67 3.93 -7.53 -5.69
C TYR A 67 4.98 -6.84 -4.83
N SER A 68 4.92 -7.05 -3.51
CA SER A 68 5.95 -6.56 -2.58
C SER A 68 6.24 -5.06 -2.66
N ARG A 69 5.18 -4.23 -2.84
CA ARG A 69 5.29 -2.76 -3.03
C ARG A 69 6.17 -2.07 -2.00
N ASN A 70 6.07 -2.52 -0.74
CA ASN A 70 6.80 -1.93 0.38
C ASN A 70 8.31 -2.19 0.27
N ASN A 71 8.72 -3.34 -0.28
CA ASN A 71 10.13 -3.68 -0.46
C ASN A 71 10.85 -2.79 -1.46
N TYR A 72 10.17 -2.27 -2.48
CA TYR A 72 10.76 -1.26 -3.37
C TYR A 72 11.08 0.04 -2.62
N SER A 73 10.16 0.51 -1.75
CA SER A 73 10.43 1.68 -0.89
C SER A 73 11.58 1.41 0.07
N TYR A 74 11.72 0.18 0.60
CA TYR A 74 12.83 -0.20 1.45
C TYR A 74 14.18 -0.16 0.72
N GLN A 75 14.26 -0.65 -0.53
CA GLN A 75 15.49 -0.56 -1.33
C GLN A 75 15.99 0.89 -1.45
N LEU A 76 15.06 1.81 -1.75
CA LEU A 76 15.36 3.23 -1.83
C LEU A 76 15.76 3.83 -0.48
N GLN A 77 15.09 3.42 0.59
CA GLN A 77 15.40 3.86 1.95
C GLN A 77 16.81 3.47 2.36
N GLN A 78 17.24 2.24 2.07
CA GLN A 78 18.59 1.79 2.39
C GLN A 78 19.63 2.58 1.60
N HIS A 79 19.40 2.80 0.31
CA HIS A 79 20.30 3.58 -0.54
C HIS A 79 20.51 5.01 -0.02
N ILE A 80 19.43 5.74 0.26
CA ILE A 80 19.56 7.13 0.72
C ILE A 80 20.17 7.19 2.13
N LYS A 81 19.85 6.22 2.99
CA LYS A 81 20.44 6.12 4.33
C LYS A 81 21.93 5.85 4.27
N SER A 82 22.42 5.01 3.35
CA SER A 82 23.86 4.81 3.17
C SER A 82 24.60 6.04 2.65
N THR A 83 23.95 6.86 1.80
CA THR A 83 24.60 8.04 1.20
C THR A 83 24.58 9.26 2.12
N SER A 84 23.51 9.47 2.87
CA SER A 84 23.30 10.70 3.66
C SER A 84 23.42 10.51 5.17
N GLY A 85 23.39 9.27 5.67
CA GLY A 85 23.36 8.96 7.10
C GLY A 85 22.03 9.30 7.82
N SER A 86 21.08 9.94 7.13
CA SER A 86 19.83 10.41 7.71
C SER A 86 18.65 9.46 7.41
N ASN A 87 17.64 9.48 8.27
CA ASN A 87 16.43 8.70 8.07
C ASN A 87 15.43 9.50 7.21
N PHE A 88 15.16 8.99 6.01
CA PHE A 88 14.18 9.57 5.10
C PHE A 88 12.89 8.76 5.10
N THR A 89 11.76 9.45 4.97
CA THR A 89 10.49 8.83 4.62
C THR A 89 10.46 8.60 3.11
N THR A 90 10.44 7.34 2.69
CA THR A 90 10.52 6.97 1.27
C THR A 90 9.23 6.37 0.75
N VAL A 91 8.85 6.75 -0.47
CA VAL A 91 7.68 6.21 -1.17
C VAL A 91 8.04 5.92 -2.62
N THR A 92 7.80 4.68 -3.06
CA THR A 92 7.88 4.31 -4.48
C THR A 92 6.52 4.45 -5.17
N CYS A 93 6.51 5.17 -6.28
CA CYS A 93 5.37 5.31 -7.18
C CYS A 93 5.60 4.48 -8.44
N TYR A 94 4.58 3.77 -8.90
CA TYR A 94 4.66 2.92 -10.09
C TYR A 94 3.43 3.06 -11.00
N ASP A 95 3.63 2.76 -12.29
CA ASP A 95 2.56 2.65 -13.28
C ASP A 95 3.03 1.81 -14.49
N GLN A 96 2.10 1.13 -15.14
CA GLN A 96 2.40 0.33 -16.34
C GLN A 96 2.70 1.24 -17.53
N LYS A 97 2.08 2.43 -17.57
CA LYS A 97 2.28 3.39 -18.66
C LYS A 97 3.21 4.50 -18.20
N ARG A 98 4.33 4.66 -18.89
CA ARG A 98 5.30 5.74 -18.67
C ARG A 98 4.63 7.13 -18.60
N THR A 99 3.76 7.45 -19.55
CA THR A 99 3.06 8.75 -19.60
C THR A 99 2.18 9.01 -18.37
N LYS A 100 1.55 7.98 -17.79
CA LYS A 100 0.76 8.14 -16.56
C LYS A 100 1.67 8.43 -15.37
N LEU A 101 2.82 7.78 -15.33
CA LEU A 101 3.81 7.98 -14.28
C LEU A 101 4.46 9.36 -14.36
N GLU A 102 4.83 9.82 -15.56
CA GLU A 102 5.37 11.16 -15.81
C GLU A 102 4.40 12.25 -15.34
N LYS A 103 3.09 12.09 -15.59
CA LYS A 103 2.08 13.02 -15.06
C LYS A 103 2.05 13.03 -13.53
N LYS A 104 2.17 11.87 -12.87
CA LYS A 104 2.24 11.77 -11.40
C LYS A 104 3.52 12.43 -10.86
N PHE A 105 4.65 12.18 -11.51
CA PHE A 105 5.94 12.77 -11.18
C PHE A 105 5.90 14.29 -11.24
N SER A 106 5.45 14.87 -12.37
CA SER A 106 5.34 16.31 -12.55
C SER A 106 4.41 16.96 -11.52
N LYS A 107 3.26 16.34 -11.23
CA LYS A 107 2.33 16.84 -10.20
C LYS A 107 2.96 16.84 -8.80
N MET A 108 3.65 15.77 -8.42
CA MET A 108 4.31 15.70 -7.12
C MET A 108 5.44 16.72 -7.02
N ARG A 109 6.29 16.81 -8.04
CA ARG A 109 7.37 17.81 -8.10
C ARG A 109 6.83 19.23 -7.92
N GLN A 110 5.81 19.61 -8.70
CA GLN A 110 5.19 20.94 -8.58
C GLN A 110 4.60 21.19 -7.19
N LYS A 111 4.02 20.17 -6.55
CA LYS A 111 3.47 20.28 -5.19
C LYS A 111 4.53 20.62 -4.15
N TYR A 112 5.70 19.99 -4.21
CA TYR A 112 6.78 20.25 -3.25
C TYR A 112 7.51 21.56 -3.54
N GLN A 113 7.70 21.91 -4.81
CA GLN A 113 8.24 23.22 -5.20
C GLN A 113 7.39 24.39 -4.69
N LYS A 114 6.06 24.29 -4.80
CA LYS A 114 5.13 25.32 -4.28
C LYS A 114 5.14 25.45 -2.76
N LYS A 115 5.57 24.42 -2.04
CA LYS A 115 5.59 24.38 -0.57
C LYS A 115 6.95 24.77 0.01
N HIS A 116 7.82 25.41 -0.78
CA HIS A 116 9.17 25.84 -0.37
C HIS A 116 10.08 24.68 0.10
N PHE A 117 9.84 23.46 -0.36
CA PHE A 117 10.78 22.36 -0.14
C PHE A 117 11.97 22.48 -1.08
N VAL A 118 13.16 22.14 -0.61
CA VAL A 118 14.33 21.96 -1.46
C VAL A 118 14.15 20.66 -2.24
N VAL A 119 14.21 20.72 -3.57
CA VAL A 119 13.98 19.56 -4.45
C VAL A 119 15.29 19.14 -5.10
N ASN A 120 15.76 17.94 -4.74
CA ASN A 120 16.98 17.32 -5.24
C ASN A 120 16.68 16.04 -6.02
N TYR A 121 17.69 15.49 -6.70
CA TYR A 121 17.55 14.28 -7.52
C TYR A 121 18.61 13.23 -7.20
N ILE A 122 18.22 11.96 -7.32
CA ILE A 122 19.06 10.77 -7.15
C ILE A 122 19.06 10.03 -8.48
N HIS A 123 20.18 10.06 -9.19
CA HIS A 123 20.31 9.51 -10.54
C HIS A 123 21.01 8.14 -10.57
N ASP A 124 21.76 7.82 -9.51
CA ASP A 124 22.57 6.62 -9.32
C ASP A 124 21.78 5.40 -8.80
N PHE A 125 20.53 5.60 -8.39
CA PHE A 125 19.69 4.53 -7.86
C PHE A 125 18.94 3.75 -8.95
N ALA A 126 18.91 2.42 -8.82
CA ALA A 126 18.11 1.51 -9.63
C ALA A 126 17.40 0.48 -8.75
N TYR A 127 16.14 0.14 -9.10
CA TYR A 127 15.36 -0.86 -8.39
C TYR A 127 15.76 -2.28 -8.81
N ASN A 128 15.87 -3.17 -7.83
CA ASN A 128 15.96 -4.61 -8.07
C ASN A 128 14.54 -5.19 -8.20
N PRO A 129 14.24 -5.90 -9.30
CA PRO A 129 12.93 -6.50 -9.50
C PRO A 129 12.67 -7.57 -8.45
N ILE A 130 11.44 -7.60 -7.94
CA ILE A 130 10.98 -8.63 -7.00
C ILE A 130 9.95 -9.49 -7.73
N THR A 131 10.28 -10.78 -7.86
CA THR A 131 9.41 -11.81 -8.40
C THR A 131 8.69 -12.52 -7.26
N TYR A 132 7.47 -12.98 -7.54
CA TYR A 132 6.71 -13.82 -6.64
C TYR A 132 7.24 -15.25 -6.66
N ASN A 133 7.60 -15.79 -5.49
CA ASN A 133 7.83 -17.22 -5.29
C ASN A 133 6.71 -17.79 -4.41
N GLU A 134 6.25 -19.01 -4.71
CA GLU A 134 5.16 -19.65 -3.95
C GLU A 134 5.48 -19.90 -2.46
N GLN A 135 6.78 -19.89 -2.09
CA GLN A 135 7.22 -19.98 -0.69
C GLN A 135 6.95 -18.71 0.12
N ASP A 136 6.74 -17.56 -0.53
CA ASP A 136 6.50 -16.27 0.14
C ASP A 136 5.04 -16.13 0.62
N GLU A 137 4.13 -17.07 0.29
CA GLU A 137 2.73 -17.06 0.77
C GLU A 137 2.56 -17.46 2.24
N VAL A 138 3.59 -18.04 2.88
CA VAL A 138 3.48 -18.64 4.22
C VAL A 138 3.44 -17.59 5.34
N ASP A 139 3.82 -16.34 5.06
CA ASP A 139 4.06 -15.31 6.07
C ASP A 139 3.12 -14.09 6.00
N LEU A 140 1.99 -14.15 5.30
CA LEU A 140 0.94 -13.14 5.51
C LEU A 140 0.21 -13.47 6.82
N PRO A 141 0.29 -12.63 7.88
CA PRO A 141 -0.79 -12.60 8.84
C PRO A 141 -2.03 -12.23 8.03
N THR A 142 -3.03 -13.11 8.06
CA THR A 142 -4.38 -12.74 7.67
C THR A 142 -4.80 -11.62 8.62
N GLU A 143 -4.50 -10.38 8.27
CA GLU A 143 -5.10 -9.22 8.91
C GLU A 143 -6.57 -9.28 8.52
N GLU A 144 -7.34 -10.01 9.33
CA GLU A 144 -8.79 -9.92 9.36
C GLU A 144 -9.11 -8.43 9.43
N ALA A 145 -9.66 -7.92 8.33
CA ALA A 145 -10.19 -6.58 8.29
C ALA A 145 -11.28 -6.46 9.36
N LYS A 146 -10.89 -5.99 10.55
CA LYS A 146 -11.83 -5.57 11.57
C LYS A 146 -12.53 -4.34 10.99
N LYS A 147 -13.67 -4.58 10.39
CA LYS A 147 -14.61 -3.58 9.86
C LYS A 147 -14.70 -2.44 10.88
N PRO A 148 -14.36 -1.19 10.55
CA PRO A 148 -14.54 -0.10 11.50
C PRO A 148 -16.03 -0.03 11.83
N GLU A 149 -16.38 -0.22 13.10
CA GLU A 149 -17.73 0.05 13.59
C GLU A 149 -18.08 1.51 13.25
N PRO A 150 -19.29 1.79 12.75
CA PRO A 150 -19.71 3.16 12.52
C PRO A 150 -19.68 3.92 13.86
N PRO A 151 -19.21 5.18 13.88
CA PRO A 151 -19.15 5.95 15.11
C PRO A 151 -20.56 6.08 15.70
N LYS A 152 -20.73 5.60 16.95
CA LYS A 152 -21.93 5.84 17.75
C LYS A 152 -22.15 7.36 17.80
N LYS A 153 -23.30 7.81 17.29
CA LYS A 153 -23.72 9.22 17.41
C LYS A 153 -23.75 9.58 18.89
N ALA A 154 -22.85 10.47 19.33
CA ALA A 154 -22.94 11.11 20.62
C ALA A 154 -24.26 11.91 20.67
N PRO A 155 -25.02 11.90 21.77
CA PRO A 155 -26.20 12.73 21.91
C PRO A 155 -25.77 14.20 21.82
N LYS A 156 -26.43 14.96 20.93
CA LYS A 156 -26.29 16.42 20.88
C LYS A 156 -26.79 16.98 22.20
N GLY A 157 -25.88 17.35 23.09
CA GLY A 157 -26.19 18.20 24.23
C GLY A 157 -26.75 19.55 23.74
N PRO A 158 -27.62 20.23 24.51
CA PRO A 158 -28.16 21.52 24.12
C PRO A 158 -27.02 22.53 23.93
N ARG A 159 -27.07 23.30 22.85
CA ARG A 159 -26.21 24.47 22.67
C ARG A 159 -26.54 25.48 23.77
N PRO A 160 -25.56 26.05 24.50
CA PRO A 160 -25.83 27.11 25.44
C PRO A 160 -26.28 28.37 24.69
N ASP A 161 -27.47 28.85 25.05
CA ASP A 161 -28.07 30.07 24.53
C ASP A 161 -27.24 31.28 24.96
N GLY A 162 -26.51 31.86 24.01
CA GLY A 162 -25.90 33.17 24.16
C GLY A 162 -26.97 34.26 24.19
N LYS A 163 -27.54 34.51 25.37
CA LYS A 163 -28.28 35.73 25.68
C LYS A 163 -27.71 36.33 26.97
N GLY A 164 -26.78 37.27 26.80
CA GLY A 164 -26.26 38.11 27.87
C GLY A 164 -26.10 39.51 27.32
N GLY A 165 -27.17 40.30 27.41
CA GLY A 165 -27.09 41.75 27.33
C GLY A 165 -27.08 42.31 28.75
N ASN A 166 -26.10 43.14 29.05
CA ASN A 166 -26.27 44.48 29.60
C ASN A 166 -25.01 45.29 29.30
#